data_AF-A0A961V2V5-F1
#
_entry.id   AF-A0A961V2V5-F1
#
_cell.length_a   1.000
_cell.length_b   1.000
_cell.length_c   1.000
_cell.angle_alpha   90.00
_cell.angle_beta   90.00
_cell.angle_gamma   90.00
#
_symmetry.space_group_name_H-M   'P 1'
#
loop_
_entity.id
_entity.type
_entity.pdbx_description
1 polymer ?
#
loop_
_entity_poly.entity_id
_entity_poly.type
_entity_poly.pdbx_seq_one_letter_code
_entity_poly.pdbx_strand_id
1 'polypeptide(L)' 'IQQGFVQRTPRGRLLTANAFRHMGLEAPANPAAQFGLFGDGMDDGA' A
#
# COMPACT_ATOMS: atom_id res chain seq x y z
N ILE A 1 -16.88 -20.83 1.18
CA ILE A 1 -17.01 -19.48 1.80
C ILE A 1 -15.77 -18.64 1.48
N GLN A 2 -15.90 -17.34 1.22
CA GLN A 2 -14.77 -16.43 0.95
C GLN A 2 -14.19 -15.90 2.28
N GLN A 3 -12.87 -16.01 2.49
CA GLN A 3 -12.19 -15.64 3.75
C GLN A 3 -11.69 -14.18 3.80
N GLY A 4 -11.78 -13.43 2.70
CA GLY A 4 -11.39 -12.01 2.67
C GLY A 4 -9.88 -11.72 2.78
N PHE A 5 -9.01 -12.69 2.48
CA PHE A 5 -7.55 -12.50 2.53
C PHE A 5 -6.95 -11.81 1.30
N VAL A 6 -7.62 -11.88 0.14
CA VAL A 6 -7.11 -11.35 -1.13
C VAL A 6 -8.10 -10.37 -1.73
N GLN A 7 -7.62 -9.16 -2.04
CA GLN A 7 -8.33 -8.18 -2.85
C GLN A 7 -7.85 -8.26 -4.31
N ARG A 8 -8.80 -8.19 -5.25
CA ARG A 8 -8.50 -8.09 -6.68
C ARG A 8 -8.38 -6.62 -7.06
N THR A 9 -7.36 -6.30 -7.83
CA THR A 9 -7.11 -4.96 -8.37
C THR A 9 -6.85 -5.06 -9.88
N PRO A 10 -6.98 -3.97 -10.65
CA PRO A 10 -6.62 -3.98 -12.07
C PRO A 10 -5.17 -4.40 -12.33
N ARG A 11 -4.28 -4.22 -11.33
CA ARG A 11 -2.86 -4.57 -11.42
C ARG A 11 -2.50 -5.92 -10.80
N GLY A 12 -3.49 -6.74 -10.43
CA GLY A 12 -3.27 -8.07 -9.88
C GLY A 12 -3.95 -8.31 -8.54
N ARG A 13 -3.26 -8.99 -7.62
CA ARG A 13 -3.79 -9.43 -6.33
C ARG A 13 -3.05 -8.73 -5.20
N LEU A 14 -3.79 -8.23 -4.24
CA LEU A 14 -3.25 -7.54 -3.06
C LEU A 14 -3.73 -8.25 -1.79
N LEU A 15 -2.83 -8.42 -0.82
CA LEU A 15 -3.17 -9.02 0.47
C LEU A 15 -3.89 -8.00 1.35
N THR A 16 -4.99 -8.41 1.97
CA THR A 16 -5.71 -7.55 2.91
C THR A 16 -4.99 -7.46 4.25
N ALA A 17 -5.26 -6.44 5.05
CA ALA A 17 -4.73 -6.33 6.41
C ALA A 17 -5.07 -7.57 7.26
N ASN A 18 -6.21 -8.22 7.00
CA ASN A 18 -6.59 -9.47 7.64
C ASN A 18 -5.63 -10.62 7.30
N ALA A 19 -5.16 -10.70 6.04
CA ALA A 19 -4.18 -11.71 5.63
C ALA A 19 -2.83 -11.52 6.34
N PHE A 20 -2.36 -10.28 6.47
CA PHE A 20 -1.14 -9.97 7.21
C PHE A 20 -1.26 -10.40 8.68
N ARG A 21 -2.36 -10.03 9.36
CA ARG A 21 -2.61 -10.43 10.75
C ARG A 21 -2.68 -11.95 10.92
N HIS A 22 -3.25 -12.66 9.95
CA HIS A 22 -3.31 -14.12 9.98
C HIS A 22 -1.92 -14.77 9.87
N MET A 23 -0.97 -14.11 9.20
CA MET A 23 0.43 -14.53 9.12
C MET A 23 1.26 -14.05 10.33
N GLY A 24 0.66 -13.35 11.30
CA GLY A 24 1.38 -12.74 12.42
C GLY A 24 2.24 -11.53 12.00
N LEU A 25 1.95 -10.94 10.83
CA LEU A 25 2.66 -9.79 10.30
C LEU A 25 1.85 -8.51 10.50
N GLU A 26 2.55 -7.40 10.69
CA GLU A 26 1.94 -6.07 10.61
C GLU A 26 1.68 -5.71 9.14
N ALA A 27 0.47 -5.21 8.85
CA ALA A 27 0.16 -4.75 7.50
C ALA A 27 0.91 -3.45 7.22
N PRO A 28 1.49 -3.28 6.01
CA PRO A 28 2.18 -2.05 5.67
C PRO A 28 1.23 -0.84 5.75
N ALA A 29 1.74 0.29 6.24
CA ALA A 29 1.03 1.56 6.21
C ALA A 29 0.64 1.88 4.75
N ASN A 30 -0.61 2.32 4.55
CA ASN A 30 -1.21 2.44 3.22
C ASN A 30 -0.32 3.32 2.29
N PRO A 31 0.24 2.76 1.20
CA PRO A 31 1.09 3.50 0.26
C PRO A 31 0.30 4.51 -0.59
N ALA A 32 -1.00 4.71 -0.35
CA ALA A 32 -1.70 5.90 -0.84
C ALA A 32 -1.03 7.21 -0.38
N ALA A 33 -0.17 7.17 0.64
CA ALA A 33 0.70 8.28 1.03
C ALA A 33 2.02 8.38 0.22
N GLN A 34 2.29 7.47 -0.73
CA GLN A 34 3.49 7.52 -1.57
C GLN A 34 3.29 8.53 -2.73
N PHE A 35 3.03 9.79 -2.38
CA PHE A 35 3.05 10.94 -3.30
C PHE A 35 4.40 11.68 -3.30
N GLY A 36 5.46 11.05 -2.79
CA GLY A 36 6.76 11.71 -2.58
C GLY A 36 7.92 11.19 -3.44
N LEU A 37 7.68 10.70 -4.67
CA LEU A 37 8.82 10.38 -5.56
C LEU A 37 9.34 11.64 -6.29
N PHE A 38 8.53 12.70 -6.41
CA PHE A 38 8.87 13.97 -7.06
C PHE A 38 8.25 15.19 -6.36
N GLY A 39 8.37 15.29 -5.05
CA GLY A 39 7.81 16.43 -4.30
C GLY A 39 8.77 16.89 -3.20
N ASP A 40 9.82 17.63 -3.60
CA ASP A 40 10.58 18.60 -2.79
C ASP A 40 11.80 19.13 -3.60
N GLY A 41 11.61 19.44 -4.89
CA GLY A 41 12.69 19.90 -5.76
C GLY A 41 12.29 21.00 -6.74
N MET A 42 11.21 21.73 -6.45
CA MET A 42 10.81 22.91 -7.21
C MET A 42 11.02 24.14 -6.32
N ASP A 43 11.91 25.03 -6.77
CA ASP A 43 12.31 26.34 -6.18
C ASP A 43 13.32 26.21 -5.01
N ASP A 44 14.55 26.73 -5.06
CA ASP A 44 14.84 28.15 -5.25
C ASP A 44 15.96 28.44 -6.27
N GLY A 45 15.69 29.36 -7.19
CA GLY A 45 16.72 30.08 -7.94
C GLY A 45 17.52 31.04 -7.04
N ALA A 46 18.85 31.03 -7.21
CA ALA A 46 19.76 32.14 -6.89
C ALA A 46 20.95 32.10 -7.87
#